data_AF-X2CTV7-F1
#
_entry.id   AF-X2CTV7-F1
#
_cell.length_a   1.000
_cell.length_b   1.000
_cell.length_c   1.000
_cell.angle_alpha   90.00
_cell.angle_beta   90.00
_cell.angle_gamma   90.00
#
_symmetry.space_group_name_H-M   'P 1'
#
loop_
_entity.id
_entity.type
_entity.pdbx_description
1 polymer ?
#
loop_
_entity_poly.entity_id
_entity_poly.type
_entity_poly.pdbx_seq_one_letter_code
_entity_poly.pdbx_strand_id
1 'polypeptide(L)'
;VVSSKKGEFEAGVDGGQTIEHARLAKMIGIKHLIVLVNKMDEPSVNWSKQRYDEIVEKISGHLKKCGFNPKKDFQFIPGSGFTSANIKDTVSAELCPWNTGLSLIGTLDALPPFERNESGALRVPIIDSFKDRGIVNVMGKIESGNVTIGQSCYIMPGKTKVEVISLSNETCNFKTGRTGENLRIGLKGIDDDTIRQGSVLSEIPRQVPVVTEIEAIVVLFDLPKEKQLFTVNFEAMFHAHTSVEECQVKSLIATIDVKTGNELKKKPTFAKNGESVKCRIVLNRPVCLEEYSTNQQLSRFTLRESSKLYFPLSHDDSILLSITLLDKTIAFGKVVNV
;
A
#
# COMPACT_ATOMS: atom_id res chain seq x y z
N VAL A 1 -12.63 8.91 -1.45
CA VAL A 1 -13.93 9.52 -1.80
C VAL A 1 -14.99 8.94 -0.88
N VAL A 2 -15.90 9.77 -0.37
CA VAL A 2 -16.97 9.37 0.56
C VAL A 2 -18.30 9.91 0.05
N SER A 3 -19.37 9.12 0.13
CA SER A 3 -20.72 9.57 -0.27
C SER A 3 -21.36 10.42 0.82
N SER A 4 -22.03 11.51 0.46
CA SER A 4 -22.81 12.34 1.40
C SER A 4 -24.25 11.86 1.61
N LYS A 5 -24.77 11.03 0.68
CA LYS A 5 -26.14 10.53 0.69
C LYS A 5 -26.41 9.69 1.95
N LYS A 6 -27.57 9.92 2.57
CA LYS A 6 -28.03 9.14 3.74
C LYS A 6 -28.21 7.67 3.35
N GLY A 7 -27.79 6.76 4.23
CA GLY A 7 -27.75 5.32 4.01
C GLY A 7 -26.41 4.85 3.40
N GLU A 8 -25.97 5.47 2.30
CA GLU A 8 -24.70 5.13 1.66
C GLU A 8 -23.50 5.51 2.53
N PHE A 9 -23.56 6.69 3.18
CA PHE A 9 -22.51 7.14 4.09
C PHE A 9 -22.34 6.18 5.27
N GLU A 10 -23.46 5.84 5.93
CA GLU A 10 -23.46 4.97 7.10
C GLU A 10 -22.97 3.56 6.73
N ALA A 11 -23.42 3.00 5.61
CA ALA A 11 -22.91 1.71 5.10
C ALA A 11 -21.41 1.72 4.78
N GLY A 12 -20.89 2.85 4.28
CA GLY A 12 -19.47 3.00 3.96
C GLY A 12 -18.55 3.16 5.17
N VAL A 13 -19.09 3.60 6.32
CA VAL A 13 -18.33 3.89 7.54
C VAL A 13 -18.48 2.80 8.60
N ASP A 14 -19.70 2.31 8.82
CA ASP A 14 -20.03 1.34 9.86
C ASP A 14 -19.88 -0.09 9.33
N GLY A 15 -18.62 -0.56 9.28
CA GLY A 15 -18.24 -1.87 8.74
C GLY A 15 -17.92 -1.87 7.24
N GLY A 16 -17.88 -0.69 6.61
CA GLY A 16 -17.58 -0.52 5.19
C GLY A 16 -16.08 -0.41 4.84
N GLN A 17 -15.79 -0.56 3.56
CA GLN A 17 -14.42 -0.55 2.99
C GLN A 17 -13.67 0.78 3.17
N THR A 18 -14.36 1.89 3.41
CA THR A 18 -13.72 3.23 3.51
C THR A 18 -12.68 3.30 4.62
N ILE A 19 -12.99 2.71 5.78
CA ILE A 19 -12.09 2.70 6.94
C ILE A 19 -10.90 1.78 6.69
N GLU A 20 -11.12 0.65 6.02
CA GLU A 20 -10.04 -0.27 5.62
C GLU A 20 -9.09 0.42 4.63
N HIS A 21 -9.60 1.09 3.62
CA HIS A 21 -8.79 1.86 2.67
C HIS A 21 -7.98 2.96 3.36
N ALA A 22 -8.56 3.68 4.32
CA ALA A 22 -7.82 4.68 5.09
C ALA A 22 -6.67 4.06 5.91
N ARG A 23 -6.90 2.89 6.53
CA ARG A 23 -5.86 2.15 7.25
C ARG A 23 -4.74 1.71 6.31
N LEU A 24 -5.09 1.10 5.17
CA LEU A 24 -4.13 0.68 4.15
C LEU A 24 -3.32 1.88 3.63
N ALA A 25 -3.96 3.02 3.40
CA ALA A 25 -3.28 4.25 2.98
C ALA A 25 -2.22 4.71 3.99
N LYS A 26 -2.54 4.72 5.29
CA LYS A 26 -1.55 5.05 6.34
C LYS A 26 -0.36 4.10 6.31
N MET A 27 -0.64 2.82 6.05
CA MET A 27 0.35 1.75 6.10
C MET A 27 1.28 1.75 4.91
N ILE A 28 0.78 2.03 3.70
CA ILE A 28 1.62 2.28 2.51
C ILE A 28 2.51 3.52 2.75
N GLY A 29 2.11 4.43 3.64
CA GLY A 29 2.89 5.60 4.01
C GLY A 29 2.45 6.87 3.32
N ILE A 30 1.18 6.91 2.91
CA ILE A 30 0.56 8.12 2.41
C ILE A 30 0.54 9.14 3.56
N LYS A 31 1.28 10.24 3.38
CA LYS A 31 1.41 11.31 4.37
C LYS A 31 0.25 12.30 4.30
N HIS A 32 -0.24 12.59 3.09
CA HIS A 32 -1.31 13.54 2.82
C HIS A 32 -2.49 12.85 2.14
N LEU A 33 -3.67 12.96 2.73
CA LEU A 33 -4.91 12.35 2.28
C LEU A 33 -5.93 13.44 1.95
N ILE A 34 -6.51 13.39 0.76
CA ILE A 34 -7.62 14.28 0.38
C ILE A 34 -8.91 13.47 0.42
N VAL A 35 -9.88 13.95 1.19
CA VAL A 35 -11.19 13.32 1.33
C VAL A 35 -12.22 14.15 0.57
N LEU A 36 -12.54 13.70 -0.65
CA LEU A 36 -13.66 14.24 -1.41
C LEU A 36 -14.99 13.69 -0.86
N VAL A 37 -15.84 14.58 -0.35
CA VAL A 37 -17.23 14.31 0.02
C VAL A 37 -18.09 14.51 -1.22
N ASN A 38 -18.44 13.40 -1.87
CA ASN A 38 -19.11 13.36 -3.17
C ASN A 38 -20.65 13.28 -3.01
N LYS A 39 -21.38 13.58 -4.08
CA LYS A 39 -22.86 13.61 -4.16
C LYS A 39 -23.53 14.72 -3.35
N MET A 40 -22.86 15.85 -3.16
CA MET A 40 -23.43 17.01 -2.43
C MET A 40 -24.67 17.62 -3.12
N ASP A 41 -24.84 17.36 -4.41
CA ASP A 41 -25.99 17.77 -5.25
C ASP A 41 -27.24 16.91 -5.04
N GLU A 42 -27.15 15.79 -4.32
CA GLU A 42 -28.27 14.87 -4.14
C GLU A 42 -29.42 15.57 -3.37
N PRO A 43 -30.69 15.40 -3.76
CA PRO A 43 -31.81 16.16 -3.20
C PRO A 43 -31.99 16.08 -1.68
N SER A 44 -31.57 14.98 -1.04
CA SER A 44 -31.63 14.82 0.42
C SER A 44 -30.50 15.54 1.17
N VAL A 45 -29.45 15.96 0.45
CA VAL A 45 -28.28 16.67 0.99
C VAL A 45 -28.31 18.15 0.59
N ASN A 46 -28.58 18.44 -0.69
CA ASN A 46 -28.74 19.78 -1.26
C ASN A 46 -27.67 20.79 -0.78
N TRP A 47 -26.39 20.42 -0.88
CA TRP A 47 -25.24 21.22 -0.44
C TRP A 47 -25.32 21.71 1.03
N SER A 48 -26.03 20.97 1.89
CA SER A 48 -26.19 21.30 3.31
C SER A 48 -24.86 21.28 4.06
N LYS A 49 -24.52 22.41 4.68
CA LYS A 49 -23.36 22.54 5.56
C LYS A 49 -23.45 21.59 6.76
N GLN A 50 -24.63 21.45 7.35
CA GLN A 50 -24.83 20.59 8.51
C GLN A 50 -24.46 19.14 8.20
N ARG A 51 -24.91 18.62 7.04
CA ARG A 51 -24.57 17.26 6.63
C ARG A 51 -23.09 17.09 6.35
N TYR A 52 -22.45 18.10 5.74
CA TYR A 52 -21.01 18.09 5.52
C TYR A 52 -20.23 18.03 6.84
N ASP A 53 -20.58 18.89 7.81
CA ASP A 53 -19.91 18.95 9.12
C ASP A 53 -20.05 17.64 9.89
N GLU A 54 -21.22 17.00 9.86
CA GLU A 54 -21.45 15.65 10.43
C GLU A 54 -20.50 14.59 9.83
N ILE A 55 -20.36 14.59 8.50
CA ILE A 55 -19.49 13.66 7.77
C ILE A 55 -18.03 13.91 8.14
N VAL A 56 -17.61 15.18 8.15
CA VAL A 56 -16.25 15.58 8.50
C VAL A 56 -15.93 15.14 9.92
N GLU A 57 -16.81 15.35 10.89
CA GLU A 57 -16.59 14.96 12.28
C GLU A 57 -16.44 13.43 12.42
N LYS A 58 -17.38 12.66 11.85
CA LYS A 58 -17.35 11.19 11.94
C LYS A 58 -16.09 10.63 11.28
N ILE A 59 -15.76 11.04 10.06
CA ILE A 59 -14.57 10.57 9.33
C ILE A 59 -13.29 11.01 10.03
N SER A 60 -13.21 12.25 10.53
CA SER A 60 -12.05 12.73 11.28
C SER A 60 -11.78 11.88 12.53
N GLY A 61 -12.84 11.46 13.23
CA GLY A 61 -12.74 10.54 14.36
C GLY A 61 -12.12 9.19 13.96
N HIS A 62 -12.52 8.63 12.83
CA HIS A 62 -11.94 7.38 12.31
C HIS A 62 -10.50 7.54 11.82
N LEU A 63 -10.19 8.60 11.07
CA LEU A 63 -8.83 8.88 10.59
C LEU A 63 -7.85 9.08 11.75
N LYS A 64 -8.30 9.75 12.83
CA LYS A 64 -7.51 9.90 14.06
C LYS A 64 -7.22 8.55 14.73
N LYS A 65 -8.20 7.64 14.77
CA LYS A 65 -8.00 6.27 15.27
C LYS A 65 -7.02 5.47 14.40
N CYS A 66 -6.97 5.75 13.10
CA CYS A 66 -6.00 5.14 12.18
C CYS A 66 -4.59 5.76 12.29
N GLY A 67 -4.40 6.82 13.07
CA GLY A 67 -3.10 7.46 13.29
C GLY A 67 -2.79 8.62 12.34
N PHE A 68 -3.77 9.17 11.62
CA PHE A 68 -3.59 10.41 10.87
C PHE A 68 -3.76 11.64 11.78
N ASN A 69 -2.93 12.66 11.55
CA ASN A 69 -3.03 13.94 12.24
C ASN A 69 -4.08 14.86 11.56
N PRO A 70 -5.16 15.27 12.25
CA PRO A 70 -6.23 16.08 11.66
C PRO A 70 -5.80 17.44 11.11
N LYS A 71 -4.67 17.99 11.58
CA LYS A 71 -4.23 19.33 11.18
C LYS A 71 -3.26 19.34 10.00
N LYS A 72 -2.68 18.19 9.65
CA LYS A 72 -1.54 18.12 8.70
C LYS A 72 -1.73 17.04 7.64
N ASP A 73 -2.35 15.93 8.02
CA ASP A 73 -2.33 14.72 7.20
C ASP A 73 -3.56 14.64 6.29
N PHE A 74 -4.65 15.36 6.56
CA PHE A 74 -5.84 15.30 5.70
C PHE A 74 -6.64 16.59 5.61
N GLN A 75 -7.35 16.72 4.49
CA GLN A 75 -8.26 17.81 4.19
C GLN A 75 -9.52 17.29 3.52
N PHE A 76 -10.64 17.96 3.75
CA PHE A 76 -11.94 17.61 3.19
C PHE A 76 -12.32 18.62 2.11
N ILE A 77 -12.91 18.10 1.04
CA ILE A 77 -13.40 18.90 -0.08
C ILE A 77 -14.82 18.45 -0.38
N PRO A 78 -15.84 19.33 -0.30
CA PRO A 78 -17.18 19.00 -0.78
C PRO A 78 -17.18 19.04 -2.31
N GLY A 79 -17.84 18.10 -2.96
CA GLY A 79 -17.92 18.09 -4.42
C GLY A 79 -19.03 17.21 -4.96
N SER A 80 -19.20 17.26 -6.28
CA SER A 80 -20.11 16.39 -7.00
C SER A 80 -19.44 15.94 -8.30
N GLY A 81 -19.24 14.64 -8.44
CA GLY A 81 -18.75 14.05 -9.68
C GLY A 81 -19.77 14.09 -10.81
N PHE A 82 -21.08 14.18 -10.51
CA PHE A 82 -22.13 14.21 -11.52
C PHE A 82 -22.24 15.60 -12.17
N THR A 83 -22.29 16.64 -11.34
CA THR A 83 -22.34 18.04 -11.82
C THR A 83 -20.96 18.63 -12.09
N SER A 84 -19.89 17.89 -11.80
CA SER A 84 -18.49 18.36 -11.82
C SER A 84 -18.19 19.55 -10.91
N ALA A 85 -19.07 19.83 -9.95
CA ALA A 85 -18.90 20.93 -9.01
C ALA A 85 -17.73 20.69 -8.04
N ASN A 86 -16.91 21.72 -7.87
CA ASN A 86 -15.70 21.75 -7.02
C ASN A 86 -14.60 20.75 -7.43
N ILE A 87 -14.61 20.25 -8.68
CA ILE A 87 -13.59 19.34 -9.20
C ILE A 87 -12.43 20.13 -9.80
N LYS A 88 -12.67 20.84 -10.92
CA LYS A 88 -11.68 21.71 -11.56
C LYS A 88 -11.78 23.14 -11.05
N ASP A 89 -12.95 23.71 -11.19
CA ASP A 89 -13.26 25.06 -10.76
C ASP A 89 -13.94 25.03 -9.39
N THR A 90 -13.78 26.11 -8.62
CA THR A 90 -14.42 26.22 -7.32
C THR A 90 -15.94 26.27 -7.49
N VAL A 91 -16.66 25.69 -6.52
CA VAL A 91 -18.12 25.78 -6.49
C VAL A 91 -18.58 27.24 -6.41
N SER A 92 -19.65 27.59 -7.12
CA SER A 92 -20.21 28.93 -7.06
C SER A 92 -20.73 29.24 -5.64
N ALA A 93 -20.55 30.48 -5.20
CA ALA A 93 -21.05 30.93 -3.90
C ALA A 93 -22.58 30.88 -3.80
N GLU A 94 -23.28 30.88 -4.94
CA GLU A 94 -24.74 30.70 -5.02
C GLU A 94 -25.16 29.28 -4.63
N LEU A 95 -24.39 28.27 -5.02
CA LEU A 95 -24.68 26.87 -4.74
C LEU A 95 -24.17 26.42 -3.36
N CYS A 96 -23.02 26.96 -2.95
CA CYS A 96 -22.37 26.62 -1.70
C CYS A 96 -21.67 27.84 -1.08
N PRO A 97 -22.43 28.72 -0.39
CA PRO A 97 -21.88 29.97 0.14
C PRO A 97 -20.88 29.77 1.28
N TRP A 98 -20.90 28.60 1.92
CA TRP A 98 -20.07 28.29 3.08
C TRP A 98 -18.71 27.69 2.73
N ASN A 99 -18.51 27.23 1.49
CA ASN A 99 -17.23 26.65 1.07
C ASN A 99 -16.33 27.71 0.42
N THR A 100 -15.29 28.12 1.13
CA THR A 100 -14.26 29.05 0.64
C THR A 100 -12.95 28.35 0.26
N GLY A 101 -12.94 27.01 0.29
CA GLY A 101 -11.77 26.20 -0.04
C GLY A 101 -11.46 26.14 -1.54
N LEU A 102 -10.27 25.63 -1.86
CA LEU A 102 -9.86 25.34 -3.23
C LEU A 102 -10.68 24.17 -3.81
N SER A 103 -10.72 24.10 -5.15
CA SER A 103 -11.25 22.92 -5.85
C SER A 103 -10.37 21.69 -5.61
N LEU A 104 -10.85 20.51 -5.99
CA LEU A 104 -10.06 19.28 -5.88
C LEU A 104 -8.72 19.37 -6.63
N ILE A 105 -8.73 19.86 -7.87
CA ILE A 105 -7.50 20.03 -8.66
C ILE A 105 -6.62 21.13 -8.06
N GLY A 106 -7.18 22.28 -7.70
CA GLY A 106 -6.39 23.35 -7.08
C GLY A 106 -5.74 22.92 -5.77
N THR A 107 -6.39 22.02 -5.04
CA THR A 107 -5.86 21.44 -3.81
C THR A 107 -4.75 20.42 -4.08
N LEU A 108 -4.87 19.62 -5.14
CA LEU A 108 -3.80 18.71 -5.57
C LEU A 108 -2.55 19.48 -6.00
N ASP A 109 -2.73 20.59 -6.71
CA ASP A 109 -1.64 21.46 -7.16
C ASP A 109 -0.97 22.21 -6.00
N ALA A 110 -1.73 22.52 -4.95
CA ALA A 110 -1.24 23.19 -3.74
C ALA A 110 -0.54 22.25 -2.74
N LEU A 111 -0.49 20.93 -3.01
CA LEU A 111 0.21 20.00 -2.12
C LEU A 111 1.71 20.30 -2.06
N PRO A 112 2.33 20.21 -0.88
CA PRO A 112 3.76 20.42 -0.75
C PRO A 112 4.53 19.40 -1.60
N PRO A 113 5.65 19.80 -2.21
CA PRO A 113 6.47 18.87 -2.97
C PRO A 113 6.97 17.75 -2.06
N PHE A 114 6.88 16.51 -2.56
CA PHE A 114 7.34 15.33 -1.83
C PHE A 114 8.84 15.14 -2.05
N GLU A 115 9.59 14.94 -0.96
CA GLU A 115 11.00 14.54 -1.06
C GLU A 115 11.11 13.17 -1.73
N ARG A 116 11.81 13.14 -2.87
CA ARG A 116 12.08 11.92 -3.62
C ARG A 116 13.50 11.45 -3.31
N ASN A 117 13.67 10.15 -3.06
CA ASN A 117 14.99 9.56 -2.83
C ASN A 117 15.71 9.33 -4.18
N GLU A 118 16.18 10.40 -4.81
CA GLU A 118 16.89 10.32 -6.10
C GLU A 118 18.35 9.88 -5.95
N SER A 119 18.97 10.15 -4.80
CA SER A 119 20.37 9.77 -4.49
C SER A 119 20.51 8.34 -3.94
N GLY A 120 19.39 7.72 -3.58
CA GLY A 120 19.31 6.35 -3.08
C GLY A 120 19.67 5.31 -4.13
N ALA A 121 19.66 4.05 -3.71
CA ALA A 121 19.92 2.94 -4.61
C ALA A 121 18.74 2.68 -5.55
N LEU A 122 18.99 2.27 -6.79
CA LEU A 122 17.91 1.97 -7.74
C LEU A 122 17.05 0.82 -7.21
N ARG A 123 15.76 1.06 -7.02
CA ARG A 123 14.76 0.06 -6.63
C ARG A 123 13.51 0.24 -7.47
N VAL A 124 13.21 -0.76 -8.29
CA VAL A 124 11.95 -0.82 -9.06
C VAL A 124 11.27 -2.14 -8.76
N PRO A 125 10.30 -2.17 -7.84
CA PRO A 125 9.42 -3.32 -7.67
C PRO A 125 8.65 -3.56 -8.98
N ILE A 126 8.77 -4.76 -9.52
CA ILE A 126 8.10 -5.15 -10.76
C ILE A 126 6.65 -5.52 -10.41
N ILE A 127 5.72 -4.87 -11.10
CA ILE A 127 4.28 -5.11 -10.99
C ILE A 127 3.87 -6.19 -11.98
N ASP A 128 4.37 -6.07 -13.22
CA ASP A 128 4.00 -6.94 -14.32
C ASP A 128 5.13 -6.98 -15.36
N SER A 129 5.18 -8.03 -16.17
CA SER A 129 6.14 -8.18 -17.26
C SER A 129 5.52 -8.85 -18.47
N PHE A 130 6.02 -8.51 -19.65
CA PHE A 130 5.61 -9.15 -20.89
C PHE A 130 6.72 -9.07 -21.94
N LYS A 131 6.75 -10.05 -22.85
CA LYS A 131 7.71 -10.11 -23.95
C LYS A 131 7.14 -9.45 -25.21
N ASP A 132 7.87 -8.49 -25.77
CA ASP A 132 7.55 -7.86 -27.06
C ASP A 132 8.79 -7.85 -27.97
N ARG A 133 8.67 -8.43 -29.17
CA ARG A 133 9.73 -8.50 -30.20
C ARG A 133 11.11 -8.93 -29.66
N GLY A 134 11.13 -9.87 -28.72
CA GLY A 134 12.35 -10.40 -28.11
C GLY A 134 12.94 -9.55 -26.97
N ILE A 135 12.30 -8.45 -26.59
CA ILE A 135 12.64 -7.61 -25.44
C ILE A 135 11.61 -7.88 -24.34
N VAL A 136 12.06 -8.11 -23.12
CA VAL A 136 11.16 -8.27 -21.96
C VAL A 136 10.91 -6.89 -21.38
N ASN A 137 9.66 -6.43 -21.41
CA ASN A 137 9.24 -5.17 -20.83
C ASN A 137 8.70 -5.42 -19.42
N VAL A 138 9.31 -4.79 -18.42
CA VAL A 138 8.83 -4.81 -17.04
C VAL A 138 8.15 -3.48 -16.72
N MET A 139 7.03 -3.54 -16.03
CA MET A 139 6.29 -2.38 -15.56
C MET A 139 6.48 -2.24 -14.06
N GLY A 140 6.84 -1.04 -13.62
CA GLY A 140 7.07 -0.78 -12.21
C GLY A 140 7.24 0.69 -11.91
N LYS A 141 7.12 1.01 -10.63
CA LYS A 141 7.38 2.34 -10.09
C LYS A 141 8.81 2.40 -9.59
N ILE A 142 9.54 3.45 -9.98
CA ILE A 142 10.87 3.69 -9.43
C ILE A 142 10.71 4.24 -8.00
N GLU A 143 10.96 3.42 -6.99
CA GLU A 143 10.79 3.83 -5.58
C GLU A 143 12.01 4.61 -5.05
N SER A 144 13.19 4.34 -5.59
CA SER A 144 14.44 5.00 -5.21
C SER A 144 15.46 4.92 -6.35
N GLY A 145 16.36 5.91 -6.42
CA GLY A 145 17.40 6.02 -7.43
C GLY A 145 16.89 6.35 -8.83
N ASN A 146 17.82 6.40 -9.78
CA ASN A 146 17.52 6.71 -11.18
C ASN A 146 17.99 5.56 -12.09
N VAL A 147 17.31 5.40 -13.22
CA VAL A 147 17.65 4.40 -14.23
C VAL A 147 17.88 5.08 -15.57
N THR A 148 18.97 4.76 -16.26
CA THR A 148 19.26 5.32 -17.59
C THR A 148 19.34 4.19 -18.62
N ILE A 149 18.99 4.50 -19.87
CA ILE A 149 19.18 3.57 -20.99
C ILE A 149 20.66 3.18 -21.11
N GLY A 150 20.94 1.90 -21.34
CA GLY A 150 22.28 1.29 -21.37
C GLY A 150 22.82 0.88 -19.99
N GLN A 151 22.11 1.20 -18.90
CA GLN A 151 22.52 0.80 -17.57
C GLN A 151 22.35 -0.71 -17.36
N SER A 152 23.37 -1.35 -16.80
CA SER A 152 23.28 -2.75 -16.35
C SER A 152 22.71 -2.80 -14.93
N CYS A 153 21.73 -3.66 -14.72
CA CYS A 153 21.03 -3.88 -13.46
C CYS A 153 20.92 -5.37 -13.14
N TYR A 154 20.47 -5.70 -11.93
CA TYR A 154 20.08 -7.05 -11.55
C TYR A 154 18.58 -7.14 -11.32
N ILE A 155 17.98 -8.24 -11.77
CA ILE A 155 16.67 -8.65 -11.27
C ILE A 155 16.88 -9.58 -10.09
N MET A 156 16.44 -9.12 -8.92
CA MET A 156 16.48 -9.88 -7.66
C MET A 156 15.07 -10.45 -7.40
N PRO A 157 14.94 -11.63 -6.76
CA PRO A 157 15.99 -12.40 -6.07
C PRO A 157 16.86 -13.29 -6.97
N GLY A 158 16.52 -13.49 -8.25
CA GLY A 158 17.24 -14.40 -9.16
C GLY A 158 18.69 -13.99 -9.51
N LYS A 159 19.08 -12.76 -9.21
CA LYS A 159 20.40 -12.17 -9.53
C LYS A 159 20.76 -12.26 -11.01
N THR A 160 19.75 -12.14 -11.88
CA THR A 160 19.94 -12.16 -13.33
C THR A 160 20.41 -10.80 -13.81
N LYS A 161 21.57 -10.75 -14.49
CA LYS A 161 22.10 -9.51 -15.05
C LYS A 161 21.29 -9.11 -16.28
N VAL A 162 20.80 -7.87 -16.29
CA VAL A 162 20.00 -7.31 -17.38
C VAL A 162 20.53 -5.95 -17.81
N GLU A 163 20.28 -5.59 -19.06
CA GLU A 163 20.60 -4.28 -19.61
C GLU A 163 19.32 -3.54 -20.00
N VAL A 164 19.21 -2.28 -19.60
CA VAL A 164 18.06 -1.42 -19.91
C VAL A 164 18.18 -0.90 -21.33
N ILE A 165 17.26 -1.28 -22.22
CA ILE A 165 17.26 -0.83 -23.63
C ILE A 165 16.33 0.37 -23.83
N SER A 166 15.18 0.38 -23.17
CA SER A 166 14.15 1.39 -23.38
C SER A 166 13.46 1.77 -22.08
N LEU A 167 13.07 3.03 -21.98
CA LEU A 167 12.25 3.58 -20.90
C LEU A 167 11.09 4.34 -21.53
N SER A 168 9.86 3.97 -21.18
CA SER A 168 8.65 4.56 -21.74
C SER A 168 7.55 4.63 -20.69
N ASN A 169 6.63 5.58 -20.81
CA ASN A 169 5.33 5.54 -20.15
C ASN A 169 4.23 5.52 -21.23
N GLU A 170 2.97 5.68 -20.83
CA GLU A 170 1.83 5.66 -21.77
C GLU A 170 1.88 6.76 -22.84
N THR A 171 2.61 7.85 -22.62
CA THR A 171 2.58 9.06 -23.46
C THR A 171 3.91 9.39 -24.12
N CYS A 172 5.04 9.01 -23.52
CA CYS A 172 6.37 9.50 -23.87
C CYS A 172 7.46 8.44 -23.65
N ASN A 173 8.57 8.59 -24.38
CA ASN A 173 9.81 7.86 -24.15
C ASN A 173 10.78 8.71 -23.34
N PHE A 174 11.54 8.08 -22.44
CA PHE A 174 12.48 8.72 -21.53
C PHE A 174 13.90 8.26 -21.82
N LYS A 175 14.88 9.14 -21.58
CA LYS A 175 16.31 8.77 -21.58
C LYS A 175 16.75 8.27 -20.20
N THR A 176 16.22 8.89 -19.16
CA THR A 176 16.48 8.58 -17.75
C THR A 176 15.15 8.60 -17.01
N GLY A 177 14.84 7.51 -16.33
CA GLY A 177 13.71 7.39 -15.43
C GLY A 177 14.08 7.87 -14.03
N ARG A 178 13.22 8.71 -13.47
CA ARG A 178 13.44 9.33 -12.15
C ARG A 178 12.60 8.65 -11.07
N THR A 179 13.02 8.78 -9.81
CA THR A 179 12.23 8.34 -8.66
C THR A 179 10.80 8.87 -8.74
N GLY A 180 9.83 8.01 -8.49
CA GLY A 180 8.39 8.29 -8.49
C GLY A 180 7.70 8.07 -9.84
N GLU A 181 8.43 7.84 -10.92
CA GLU A 181 7.84 7.57 -12.24
C GLU A 181 7.38 6.11 -12.35
N ASN A 182 6.20 5.91 -12.93
CA ASN A 182 5.71 4.61 -13.35
C ASN A 182 6.13 4.40 -14.81
N LEU A 183 7.09 3.50 -15.03
CA LEU A 183 7.68 3.28 -16.35
C LEU A 183 7.56 1.82 -16.78
N ARG A 184 7.50 1.66 -18.09
CA ARG A 184 7.77 0.43 -18.81
C ARG A 184 9.24 0.43 -19.21
N ILE A 185 9.99 -0.52 -18.66
CA ILE A 185 11.43 -0.67 -18.80
C ILE A 185 11.69 -1.90 -19.68
N GLY A 186 12.24 -1.69 -20.86
CA GLY A 186 12.65 -2.78 -21.74
C GLY A 186 14.01 -3.32 -21.34
N LEU A 187 14.10 -4.64 -21.12
CA LEU A 187 15.27 -5.33 -20.61
C LEU A 187 15.78 -6.36 -21.62
N LYS A 188 17.11 -6.45 -21.72
CA LYS A 188 17.84 -7.48 -22.46
C LYS A 188 18.49 -8.48 -21.51
N GLY A 189 18.60 -9.73 -21.96
CA GLY A 189 19.36 -10.78 -21.25
C GLY A 189 18.54 -11.52 -20.20
N ILE A 190 17.22 -11.42 -20.27
CA ILE A 190 16.29 -12.17 -19.42
C ILE A 190 15.10 -12.66 -20.22
N ASP A 191 14.54 -13.78 -19.80
CA ASP A 191 13.26 -14.28 -20.28
C ASP A 191 12.16 -14.01 -19.25
N ASP A 192 10.96 -13.76 -19.75
CA ASP A 192 9.78 -13.39 -18.97
C ASP A 192 9.45 -14.44 -17.89
N ASP A 193 9.63 -15.73 -18.20
CA ASP A 193 9.37 -16.86 -17.28
C ASP A 193 10.23 -16.84 -16.00
N THR A 194 11.35 -16.11 -16.02
CA THR A 194 12.24 -16.00 -14.85
C THR A 194 11.82 -14.88 -13.89
N ILE A 195 10.98 -13.95 -14.37
CA ILE A 195 10.48 -12.82 -13.58
C ILE A 195 9.25 -13.28 -12.82
N ARG A 196 9.32 -13.18 -11.49
CA ARG A 196 8.19 -13.49 -10.61
C ARG A 196 7.60 -12.23 -10.04
N GLN A 197 6.32 -12.27 -9.71
CA GLN A 197 5.68 -11.23 -8.92
C GLN A 197 6.46 -11.05 -7.61
N GLY A 198 6.84 -9.81 -7.28
CA GLY A 198 7.74 -9.52 -6.16
C GLY A 198 9.22 -9.40 -6.53
N SER A 199 9.59 -9.64 -7.79
CA SER A 199 10.95 -9.34 -8.26
C SER A 199 11.21 -7.84 -8.25
N VAL A 200 12.45 -7.46 -7.95
CA VAL A 200 12.89 -6.06 -7.86
C VAL A 200 14.07 -5.84 -8.79
N LEU A 201 13.96 -4.84 -9.67
CA LEU A 201 15.11 -4.33 -10.42
C LEU A 201 15.97 -3.50 -9.47
N SER A 202 17.24 -3.90 -9.36
CA SER A 202 18.21 -3.32 -8.44
C SER A 202 19.49 -2.94 -9.18
N GLU A 203 20.19 -1.91 -8.71
CA GLU A 203 21.50 -1.59 -9.24
C GLU A 203 22.57 -2.62 -8.82
N ILE A 204 23.61 -2.76 -9.65
CA ILE A 204 24.70 -3.73 -9.43
C ILE A 204 25.56 -3.39 -8.19
N PRO A 205 25.97 -2.12 -7.95
CA PRO A 205 26.87 -1.79 -6.84
C PRO A 205 26.19 -1.90 -5.46
N ARG A 206 24.91 -1.52 -5.36
CA ARG A 206 24.12 -1.54 -4.13
C ARG A 206 22.88 -2.41 -4.32
N GLN A 207 23.09 -3.72 -4.30
CA GLN A 207 22.04 -4.72 -4.47
C GLN A 207 20.99 -4.63 -3.36
N VAL A 208 19.74 -4.96 -3.69
CA VAL A 208 18.67 -5.12 -2.69
C VAL A 208 18.93 -6.39 -1.88
N PRO A 209 18.83 -6.35 -0.54
CA PRO A 209 18.91 -7.54 0.29
C PRO A 209 17.81 -8.54 -0.06
N VAL A 210 18.15 -9.82 -0.04
CA VAL A 210 17.23 -10.93 -0.24
C VAL A 210 17.19 -11.73 1.05
N VAL A 211 16.00 -11.84 1.64
CA VAL A 211 15.83 -12.41 2.97
C VAL A 211 14.78 -13.50 3.00
N THR A 212 14.98 -14.45 3.88
CA THR A 212 14.02 -15.50 4.25
C THR A 212 13.61 -15.38 5.71
N GLU A 213 14.34 -14.63 6.54
CA GLU A 213 14.04 -14.40 7.95
C GLU A 213 14.22 -12.91 8.23
N ILE A 214 13.23 -12.28 8.88
CA ILE A 214 13.24 -10.86 9.20
C ILE A 214 12.88 -10.62 10.66
N GLU A 215 13.42 -9.55 11.26
CA GLU A 215 12.86 -8.97 12.48
C GLU A 215 11.97 -7.79 12.12
N ALA A 216 10.72 -7.84 12.56
CA ALA A 216 9.73 -6.82 12.25
C ALA A 216 8.92 -6.40 13.46
N ILE A 217 8.48 -5.14 13.44
CA ILE A 217 7.46 -4.64 14.38
C ILE A 217 6.13 -4.76 13.67
N VAL A 218 5.25 -5.56 14.26
CA VAL A 218 3.93 -5.87 13.74
C VAL A 218 2.85 -5.28 14.65
N VAL A 219 1.94 -4.52 14.08
CA VAL A 219 0.75 -3.98 14.74
C VAL A 219 -0.44 -4.85 14.36
N LEU A 220 -1.02 -5.55 15.33
CA LEU A 220 -2.13 -6.47 15.10
C LEU A 220 -3.45 -5.70 15.02
N PHE A 221 -4.25 -6.02 14.02
CA PHE A 221 -5.57 -5.43 13.87
C PHE A 221 -6.53 -6.44 13.27
N ASP A 222 -7.72 -6.55 13.87
CA ASP A 222 -8.80 -7.42 13.40
C ASP A 222 -8.38 -8.88 13.18
N LEU A 223 -7.73 -9.46 14.20
CA LEU A 223 -7.42 -10.89 14.22
C LEU A 223 -8.69 -11.72 13.97
N PRO A 224 -8.61 -12.82 13.18
CA PRO A 224 -9.77 -13.65 12.86
C PRO A 224 -10.44 -14.18 14.13
N LYS A 225 -11.77 -14.32 14.10
CA LYS A 225 -12.54 -14.83 15.25
C LYS A 225 -12.10 -16.22 15.69
N GLU A 226 -11.56 -17.01 14.77
CA GLU A 226 -11.04 -18.37 14.99
C GLU A 226 -9.59 -18.37 15.52
N LYS A 227 -8.81 -17.32 15.21
CA LYS A 227 -7.41 -17.14 15.61
C LYS A 227 -7.23 -15.81 16.35
N GLN A 228 -7.90 -15.68 17.50
CA GLN A 228 -7.90 -14.43 18.29
C GLN A 228 -6.57 -14.12 18.98
N LEU A 229 -5.61 -15.05 18.94
CA LEU A 229 -4.30 -14.93 19.54
C LEU A 229 -3.23 -15.02 18.47
N PHE A 230 -2.34 -14.04 18.46
CA PHE A 230 -1.12 -14.08 17.66
C PHE A 230 -0.02 -14.77 18.45
N THR A 231 0.40 -15.94 18.01
CA THR A 231 1.33 -16.82 18.73
C THR A 231 2.54 -17.19 17.88
N VAL A 232 3.49 -17.91 18.48
CA VAL A 232 4.51 -18.64 17.71
C VAL A 232 3.82 -19.64 16.78
N ASN A 233 4.42 -19.88 15.61
CA ASN A 233 3.91 -20.70 14.51
C ASN A 233 2.64 -20.17 13.84
N PHE A 234 2.26 -18.91 14.09
CA PHE A 234 1.17 -18.29 13.37
C PHE A 234 1.51 -18.20 11.87
N GLU A 235 0.64 -18.76 11.03
CA GLU A 235 0.77 -18.75 9.57
C GLU A 235 -0.08 -17.64 8.95
N ALA A 236 0.51 -16.90 8.01
CA ALA A 236 -0.15 -15.79 7.33
C ALA A 236 0.39 -15.61 5.90
N MET A 237 -0.37 -14.89 5.07
CA MET A 237 0.12 -14.36 3.80
C MET A 237 0.84 -13.04 4.04
N PHE A 238 2.11 -12.98 3.66
CA PHE A 238 2.98 -11.83 3.70
C PHE A 238 2.89 -11.06 2.38
N HIS A 239 2.37 -9.84 2.44
CA HIS A 239 2.33 -8.93 1.30
C HIS A 239 3.31 -7.79 1.54
N ALA A 240 4.30 -7.63 0.68
CA ALA A 240 5.22 -6.50 0.69
C ALA A 240 5.40 -6.01 -0.73
N HIS A 241 5.28 -4.69 -0.96
CA HIS A 241 5.30 -4.07 -2.29
C HIS A 241 4.40 -4.82 -3.31
N THR A 242 5.00 -5.65 -4.16
CA THR A 242 4.36 -6.51 -5.17
C THR A 242 4.47 -7.99 -4.82
N SER A 243 5.31 -8.37 -3.86
CA SER A 243 5.49 -9.75 -3.38
C SER A 243 4.30 -10.23 -2.56
N VAL A 244 3.91 -11.48 -2.79
CA VAL A 244 2.91 -12.19 -1.98
C VAL A 244 3.48 -13.57 -1.65
N GLU A 245 3.75 -13.82 -0.38
CA GLU A 245 4.42 -15.04 0.08
C GLU A 245 3.80 -15.62 1.34
N GLU A 246 3.84 -16.94 1.50
CA GLU A 246 3.48 -17.58 2.78
C GLU A 246 4.58 -17.33 3.82
N CYS A 247 4.16 -17.00 5.05
CA CYS A 247 5.09 -16.77 6.16
C CYS A 247 4.61 -17.42 7.47
N GLN A 248 5.58 -17.66 8.35
CA GLN A 248 5.35 -18.20 9.67
C GLN A 248 6.10 -17.38 10.73
N VAL A 249 5.41 -17.11 11.85
CA VAL A 249 6.00 -16.41 12.99
C VAL A 249 6.87 -17.37 13.80
N LYS A 250 8.19 -17.19 13.76
CA LYS A 250 9.16 -18.05 14.45
C LYS A 250 9.27 -17.74 15.93
N SER A 251 9.23 -16.47 16.31
CA SER A 251 9.29 -16.07 17.72
C SER A 251 8.73 -14.67 17.98
N LEU A 252 8.18 -14.47 19.18
CA LEU A 252 7.78 -13.16 19.69
C LEU A 252 8.89 -12.63 20.61
N ILE A 253 9.46 -11.49 20.25
CA ILE A 253 10.62 -10.91 20.94
C ILE A 253 10.14 -10.01 22.08
N ALA A 254 9.28 -9.04 21.78
CA ALA A 254 8.75 -8.11 22.78
C ALA A 254 7.44 -7.46 22.32
N THR A 255 6.57 -7.13 23.26
CA THR A 255 5.45 -6.19 23.01
C THR A 255 5.97 -4.77 23.06
N ILE A 256 5.62 -3.94 22.07
CA ILE A 256 6.07 -2.55 21.92
C ILE A 256 4.87 -1.61 21.97
N ASP A 257 5.05 -0.42 22.53
CA ASP A 257 4.14 0.70 22.32
C ASP A 257 4.55 1.48 21.06
N VAL A 258 3.65 1.57 20.07
CA VAL A 258 3.89 2.24 18.78
C VAL A 258 4.23 3.73 18.94
N LYS A 259 3.70 4.39 19.97
CA LYS A 259 3.88 5.83 20.16
C LYS A 259 5.23 6.16 20.79
N THR A 260 5.66 5.35 21.76
CA THR A 260 6.89 5.60 22.52
C THR A 260 8.07 4.78 22.02
N GLY A 261 7.82 3.71 21.27
CA GLY A 261 8.85 2.77 20.82
C GLY A 261 9.42 1.89 21.93
N ASN A 262 8.90 2.01 23.15
CA ASN A 262 9.42 1.31 24.32
C ASN A 262 8.92 -0.14 24.37
N GLU A 263 9.78 -1.04 24.83
CA GLU A 263 9.44 -2.42 25.12
C GLU A 263 8.60 -2.49 26.41
N LEU A 264 7.37 -2.99 26.31
CA LEU A 264 6.47 -3.18 27.45
C LEU A 264 6.72 -4.53 28.13
N LYS A 265 6.81 -5.60 27.33
CA LYS A 265 6.94 -6.98 27.83
C LYS A 265 7.92 -7.75 26.96
N LYS A 266 8.95 -8.35 27.57
CA LYS A 266 9.89 -9.23 26.90
C LYS A 266 9.31 -10.64 26.76
N LYS A 267 9.50 -11.26 25.59
CA LYS A 267 9.08 -12.62 25.23
C LYS A 267 7.62 -12.93 25.62
N PRO A 268 6.63 -12.21 25.06
CA PRO A 268 5.23 -12.54 25.28
C PRO A 268 4.90 -13.92 24.70
N THR A 269 4.03 -14.68 25.38
CA THR A 269 3.53 -15.98 24.89
C THR A 269 2.53 -15.83 23.74
N PHE A 270 1.75 -14.75 23.75
CA PHE A 270 0.80 -14.38 22.71
C PHE A 270 0.60 -12.86 22.70
N ALA A 271 0.06 -12.35 21.60
CA ALA A 271 -0.41 -10.96 21.47
C ALA A 271 -1.86 -10.92 20.98
N LYS A 272 -2.59 -9.87 21.38
CA LYS A 272 -4.01 -9.67 21.06
C LYS A 272 -4.22 -8.56 20.03
N ASN A 273 -5.43 -8.46 19.51
CA ASN A 273 -5.86 -7.39 18.63
C ASN A 273 -5.60 -6.01 19.26
N GLY A 274 -4.97 -5.09 18.51
CA GLY A 274 -4.59 -3.75 18.96
C GLY A 274 -3.22 -3.66 19.63
N GLU A 275 -2.58 -4.79 19.95
CA GLU A 275 -1.21 -4.79 20.48
C GLU A 275 -0.19 -4.73 19.35
N SER A 276 1.00 -4.21 19.66
CA SER A 276 2.14 -4.22 18.74
C SER A 276 3.25 -5.07 19.29
N VAL A 277 3.84 -5.89 18.43
CA VAL A 277 4.80 -6.91 18.82
C VAL A 277 5.99 -6.89 17.87
N LYS A 278 7.20 -6.85 18.44
CA LYS A 278 8.41 -7.21 17.73
C LYS A 278 8.48 -8.71 17.62
N CYS A 279 8.49 -9.22 16.41
CA CYS A 279 8.53 -10.64 16.14
C CYS A 279 9.52 -10.95 15.02
N ARG A 280 9.84 -12.23 14.92
CA ARG A 280 10.70 -12.79 13.89
C ARG A 280 9.84 -13.63 12.96
N ILE A 281 9.87 -13.30 11.68
CA ILE A 281 9.03 -13.92 10.66
C ILE A 281 9.95 -14.65 9.69
N VAL A 282 9.59 -15.89 9.38
CA VAL A 282 10.24 -16.70 8.34
C VAL A 282 9.33 -16.74 7.13
N LEU A 283 9.89 -16.47 5.96
CA LEU A 283 9.24 -16.52 4.67
C LEU A 283 9.57 -17.85 4.00
N ASN A 284 8.58 -18.44 3.32
CA ASN A 284 8.78 -19.72 2.64
C ASN A 284 9.73 -19.59 1.43
N ARG A 285 9.70 -18.44 0.75
CA ARG A 285 10.59 -18.12 -0.38
C ARG A 285 11.39 -16.85 -0.10
N PRO A 286 12.57 -16.69 -0.70
CA PRO A 286 13.36 -15.48 -0.58
C PRO A 286 12.64 -14.26 -1.18
N VAL A 287 12.54 -13.17 -0.40
CA VAL A 287 11.91 -11.91 -0.81
C VAL A 287 12.90 -10.76 -0.74
N CYS A 288 12.78 -9.79 -1.63
CA CYS A 288 13.59 -8.57 -1.60
C CYS A 288 13.00 -7.58 -0.58
N LEU A 289 13.66 -7.39 0.56
CA LEU A 289 13.22 -6.45 1.61
C LEU A 289 14.38 -5.60 2.07
N GLU A 290 14.07 -4.42 2.61
CA GLU A 290 15.04 -3.53 3.23
C GLU A 290 14.60 -3.13 4.63
N GLU A 291 15.54 -2.58 5.41
CA GLU A 291 15.20 -1.95 6.68
C GLU A 291 14.39 -0.68 6.46
N TYR A 292 13.48 -0.40 7.41
CA TYR A 292 12.66 0.81 7.38
C TYR A 292 13.47 2.12 7.43
N SER A 293 14.65 2.08 8.04
CA SER A 293 15.63 3.17 8.09
C SER A 293 16.18 3.54 6.71
N THR A 294 16.45 2.54 5.87
CA THR A 294 17.03 2.70 4.53
C THR A 294 15.99 3.03 3.49
N ASN A 295 14.92 2.23 3.42
CA ASN A 295 13.88 2.40 2.42
C ASN A 295 12.51 2.04 2.99
N GLN A 296 11.69 3.07 3.18
CA GLN A 296 10.36 2.89 3.74
C GLN A 296 9.41 2.14 2.80
N GLN A 297 9.62 2.15 1.48
CA GLN A 297 8.69 1.55 0.52
C GLN A 297 8.86 0.02 0.44
N LEU A 298 10.10 -0.48 0.51
CA LEU A 298 10.40 -1.91 0.46
C LEU A 298 10.38 -2.60 1.83
N SER A 299 10.24 -1.84 2.92
CA SER A 299 10.27 -2.36 4.30
C SER A 299 8.88 -2.55 4.93
N ARG A 300 7.84 -1.96 4.34
CA ARG A 300 6.46 -2.04 4.84
C ARG A 300 5.79 -3.28 4.28
N PHE A 301 5.09 -4.00 5.13
CA PHE A 301 4.36 -5.19 4.73
C PHE A 301 3.04 -5.31 5.48
N THR A 302 2.16 -6.16 4.98
CA THR A 302 0.91 -6.52 5.63
C THR A 302 0.81 -8.03 5.73
N LEU A 303 0.40 -8.52 6.89
CA LEU A 303 0.00 -9.91 7.07
C LEU A 303 -1.50 -10.00 6.80
N ARG A 304 -1.89 -10.91 5.93
CA ARG A 304 -3.29 -11.25 5.66
C ARG A 304 -3.55 -12.69 6.10
N GLU A 305 -4.80 -12.97 6.43
CA GLU A 305 -5.23 -14.32 6.74
C GLU A 305 -5.00 -15.24 5.54
N SER A 306 -4.41 -16.42 5.77
CA SER A 306 -4.33 -17.46 4.75
C SER A 306 -5.68 -18.18 4.74
N SER A 307 -6.61 -17.74 3.87
CA SER A 307 -7.86 -18.48 3.66
C SER A 307 -7.59 -19.70 2.76
N LYS A 308 -7.05 -20.78 3.33
CA LYS A 308 -7.13 -22.10 2.68
C LYS A 308 -8.56 -22.62 2.85
N LEU A 309 -9.48 -22.16 2.01
CA LEU A 309 -10.80 -22.76 1.86
C LEU A 309 -10.64 -24.15 1.22
N TYR A 310 -10.54 -25.19 2.05
CA TYR A 310 -10.71 -26.56 1.59
C TYR A 310 -12.21 -26.86 1.50
N PHE A 311 -12.78 -26.84 0.29
CA PHE A 311 -14.07 -27.47 0.06
C PHE A 311 -13.88 -28.99 0.01
N PRO A 312 -14.68 -29.80 0.72
CA PRO A 312 -14.74 -31.24 0.45
C PRO A 312 -15.39 -31.43 -0.93
N LEU A 313 -14.59 -31.87 -1.90
CA LEU A 313 -15.04 -32.18 -3.27
C LEU A 313 -15.94 -33.42 -3.25
N SER A 314 -17.20 -33.28 -3.68
CA SER A 314 -17.96 -34.38 -4.27
C SER A 314 -17.53 -34.55 -5.73
N HIS A 315 -17.44 -35.81 -6.17
CA HIS A 315 -16.97 -36.30 -7.47
C HIS A 315 -17.38 -35.46 -8.69
N ASP A 316 -16.41 -34.82 -9.33
CA ASP A 316 -16.00 -35.10 -10.71
C ASP A 316 -14.93 -34.08 -11.14
N ASP A 317 -14.02 -34.53 -12.00
CA ASP A 317 -12.76 -33.88 -12.34
C ASP A 317 -12.87 -32.47 -12.94
N SER A 318 -11.80 -31.72 -12.69
CA SER A 318 -11.20 -30.64 -13.50
C SER A 318 -11.63 -29.17 -13.27
N ILE A 319 -10.58 -28.36 -13.03
CA ILE A 319 -10.49 -26.89 -12.96
C ILE A 319 -10.62 -26.28 -11.54
N LEU A 320 -9.46 -26.13 -10.88
CA LEU A 320 -9.24 -25.23 -9.74
C LEU A 320 -9.32 -23.78 -10.23
N LEU A 321 -10.44 -23.10 -9.96
CA LEU A 321 -10.56 -21.66 -10.11
C LEU A 321 -10.21 -21.00 -8.78
N SER A 322 -9.00 -20.42 -8.69
CA SER A 322 -8.59 -19.58 -7.56
C SER A 322 -9.37 -18.27 -7.58
N ILE A 323 -10.44 -18.20 -6.81
CA ILE A 323 -11.20 -16.96 -6.60
C ILE A 323 -10.55 -16.22 -5.43
N THR A 324 -9.78 -15.18 -5.74
CA THR A 324 -9.23 -14.22 -4.76
C THR A 324 -10.34 -13.28 -4.30
N LEU A 325 -11.07 -13.65 -3.23
CA LEU A 325 -12.03 -12.73 -2.61
C LEU A 325 -11.93 -12.79 -1.07
N LEU A 326 -11.45 -11.67 -0.51
CA LEU A 326 -11.56 -11.23 0.88
C LEU A 326 -10.61 -11.84 1.93
N ASP A 327 -9.31 -11.95 1.64
CA ASP A 327 -8.33 -12.14 2.72
C ASP A 327 -8.30 -10.86 3.58
N LYS A 328 -8.82 -10.91 4.80
CA LYS A 328 -8.73 -9.76 5.71
C LYS A 328 -7.29 -9.52 6.10
N THR A 329 -6.91 -8.25 6.16
CA THR A 329 -5.59 -7.89 6.67
C THR A 329 -5.63 -7.97 8.19
N ILE A 330 -4.70 -8.71 8.78
CA ILE A 330 -4.67 -9.07 10.21
C ILE A 330 -3.56 -8.35 10.97
N ALA A 331 -2.52 -7.90 10.25
CA ALA A 331 -1.41 -7.20 10.87
C ALA A 331 -0.63 -6.33 9.88
N PHE A 332 -0.03 -5.27 10.40
CA PHE A 332 0.82 -4.37 9.63
C PHE A 332 2.23 -4.42 10.18
N GLY A 333 3.22 -4.50 9.31
CA GLY A 333 4.60 -4.67 9.71
C GLY A 333 5.53 -3.64 9.10
N LYS A 334 6.57 -3.32 9.85
CA LYS A 334 7.78 -2.69 9.31
C LYS A 334 8.99 -3.54 9.65
N VAL A 335 9.84 -3.77 8.65
CA VAL A 335 11.10 -4.48 8.82
C VAL A 335 12.07 -3.60 9.60
N VAL A 336 12.60 -4.14 10.70
CA VAL A 336 13.59 -3.48 11.56
C VAL A 336 14.99 -3.98 11.26
N ASN A 337 15.11 -5.26 10.90
CA ASN A 337 16.39 -5.88 10.56
C ASN A 337 16.17 -6.96 9.50
N VAL A 338 17.07 -7.01 8.53
CA VAL A 338 17.13 -7.93 7.38
C VAL A 338 18.35 -8.82 7.47
#